data_AF-A0A9E3NX52-F1
#
_entry.id   AF-A0A9E3NX52-F1
#
_cell.length_a   1.000
_cell.length_b   1.000
_cell.length_c   1.000
_cell.angle_alpha   90.00
_cell.angle_beta   90.00
_cell.angle_gamma   90.00
#
_symmetry.space_group_name_H-M   'P 1'
#
loop_
_entity.id
_entity.type
_entity.pdbx_description
1 polymer ?
#
loop_
_entity_poly.entity_id
_entity_poly.type
_entity_poly.pdbx_seq_one_letter_code
_entity_poly.pdbx_strand_id
1 'polypeptide(L)'
;MASEAGARPWTPRRLLFRFLILAAGLAIFFYFSQKSPREQHVRIVLGPGAPEVTAVELQYVADDEIMREARMTYEAGRAPRVVAHDPQLPDGEYRLKIDVDTREGRRAVERRVTLGGGTTQVDLALPAVPSAPLPDGAPSSAPSTAPSWNPP
;
A
#
# COMPACT_ATOMS: atom_id res chain seq x y z
N MET A 1 -73.37 -35.01 -31.47
CA MET A 1 -72.43 -34.24 -32.30
C MET A 1 -71.58 -33.41 -31.37
N ALA A 2 -70.26 -33.53 -31.54
CA ALA A 2 -69.24 -33.36 -30.52
C ALA A 2 -68.95 -31.89 -30.15
N SER A 3 -68.74 -31.63 -28.86
CA SER A 3 -68.24 -30.37 -28.33
C SER A 3 -66.73 -30.25 -28.55
N GLU A 4 -66.31 -29.35 -29.43
CA GLU A 4 -64.91 -28.92 -29.55
C GLU A 4 -64.57 -27.93 -28.43
N ALA A 5 -63.89 -28.41 -27.39
CA ALA A 5 -63.31 -27.57 -26.36
C ALA A 5 -62.01 -26.94 -26.87
N GLY A 6 -62.10 -25.68 -27.33
CA GLY A 6 -60.95 -24.89 -27.76
C GLY A 6 -59.99 -24.60 -26.60
N ALA A 7 -58.89 -25.35 -26.53
CA ALA A 7 -57.80 -25.10 -25.60
C ALA A 7 -57.10 -23.78 -25.97
N ARG A 8 -57.19 -22.77 -25.10
CA ARG A 8 -56.45 -21.51 -25.27
C ARG A 8 -54.95 -21.78 -25.05
N PRO A 9 -54.06 -21.44 -25.99
CA PRO A 9 -52.63 -21.62 -25.81
C PRO A 9 -52.16 -20.71 -24.68
N TRP A 10 -51.76 -21.31 -23.56
CA TRP A 10 -51.19 -20.62 -22.42
C TRP A 10 -49.84 -20.05 -22.87
N THR A 11 -49.77 -18.76 -23.21
CA THR A 11 -48.52 -18.16 -23.73
C THR A 11 -47.54 -17.91 -22.57
N PRO A 12 -46.46 -18.71 -22.42
CA PRO A 12 -45.50 -18.58 -21.31
C PRO A 12 -44.58 -17.35 -21.42
N ARG A 13 -44.71 -16.57 -22.50
CA ARG A 13 -43.85 -15.42 -22.84
C ARG A 13 -43.77 -14.35 -21.73
N ARG A 14 -44.83 -14.15 -20.95
CA ARG A 14 -44.87 -13.12 -19.90
C ARG A 14 -44.05 -13.47 -18.66
N LEU A 15 -43.95 -14.76 -18.31
CA LEU A 15 -43.11 -15.19 -17.20
C LEU A 15 -41.62 -15.12 -17.57
N LEU A 16 -41.27 -15.53 -18.79
CA LEU A 16 -39.89 -15.51 -19.26
C LEU A 16 -39.30 -14.10 -19.26
N PHE A 17 -40.08 -13.09 -19.68
CA PHE A 17 -39.64 -11.70 -19.69
C PHE A 17 -39.35 -11.17 -18.27
N ARG A 18 -40.14 -11.58 -17.27
CA ARG A 18 -39.91 -11.20 -15.86
C ARG A 18 -38.61 -11.80 -15.31
N PHE A 19 -38.32 -13.06 -15.62
CA PHE A 19 -37.05 -13.68 -15.24
C PHE A 19 -35.85 -13.03 -15.93
N LEU A 20 -35.98 -12.63 -17.20
CA LEU A 20 -34.94 -11.89 -17.90
C LEU A 20 -34.65 -10.54 -17.24
N ILE A 21 -35.70 -9.77 -16.89
CA ILE A 21 -35.53 -8.50 -16.17
C ILE A 21 -34.88 -8.74 -14.80
N LEU A 22 -35.32 -9.75 -14.07
CA LEU A 22 -34.76 -10.07 -12.76
C LEU A 22 -33.28 -10.47 -12.86
N ALA A 23 -32.93 -11.32 -13.83
CA ALA A 23 -31.57 -11.75 -14.07
C ALA A 23 -30.68 -10.57 -14.52
N ALA A 24 -31.18 -9.70 -15.40
CA ALA A 24 -30.47 -8.49 -15.82
C ALA A 24 -30.25 -7.54 -14.65
N GLY A 25 -31.28 -7.31 -13.82
CA GLY A 25 -31.17 -6.50 -12.61
C GLY A 25 -30.16 -7.06 -11.62
N LEU A 26 -30.15 -8.38 -11.42
CA LEU A 26 -29.20 -9.06 -10.54
C LEU A 26 -27.77 -8.95 -11.07
N ALA A 27 -27.57 -9.13 -12.39
CA ALA A 27 -26.25 -8.99 -13.01
C ALA A 27 -25.70 -7.55 -12.87
N ILE A 28 -26.53 -6.54 -13.11
CA ILE A 28 -26.16 -5.13 -12.91
C ILE A 28 -25.83 -4.86 -11.44
N PHE A 29 -26.65 -5.35 -10.51
CA PHE A 29 -26.41 -5.20 -9.08
C PHE A 29 -25.06 -5.80 -8.66
N PHE A 30 -24.76 -7.02 -9.10
CA PHE A 30 -23.46 -7.66 -8.81
C PHE A 30 -22.28 -6.88 -9.39
N TYR A 31 -22.42 -6.36 -10.62
CA TYR A 31 -21.38 -5.55 -11.27
C TYR A 31 -21.07 -4.27 -10.48
N PHE A 32 -22.10 -3.54 -10.04
CA PHE A 32 -21.91 -2.33 -9.24
C PHE A 32 -21.43 -2.64 -7.81
N SER A 33 -21.84 -3.77 -7.24
CA SER A 33 -21.39 -4.17 -5.91
C SER A 33 -19.90 -4.50 -5.85
N GLN A 34 -19.30 -5.01 -6.95
CA GLN A 34 -17.86 -5.25 -7.02
C GLN A 34 -17.04 -3.98 -7.19
N LYS A 35 -17.61 -2.93 -7.81
CA LYS A 35 -16.92 -1.65 -8.07
C LYS A 35 -17.09 -0.61 -6.98
N SER A 36 -17.85 -0.92 -5.94
CA SER A 36 -18.07 0.01 -4.84
C SER A 36 -16.76 0.19 -4.05
N PRO A 37 -16.27 1.42 -3.83
CA PRO A 37 -15.10 1.66 -2.99
C PRO A 37 -15.33 1.08 -1.60
N ARG A 38 -14.34 0.36 -1.09
CA ARG A 38 -14.35 -0.18 0.28
C ARG A 38 -13.22 0.43 1.07
N GLU A 39 -13.44 0.56 2.37
CA GLU A 39 -12.36 0.88 3.30
C GLU A 39 -11.39 -0.31 3.35
N GLN A 40 -10.16 -0.06 2.93
CA GLN A 40 -9.07 -1.01 3.02
C GLN A 40 -8.14 -0.52 4.14
N HIS A 41 -7.55 -1.42 4.92
CA HIS A 41 -6.58 -1.05 5.96
C HIS A 41 -5.19 -1.48 5.51
N VAL A 42 -4.37 -0.55 5.03
CA VAL A 42 -3.00 -0.83 4.58
C VAL A 42 -2.01 -0.44 5.68
N ARG A 43 -1.22 -1.41 6.14
CA ARG A 43 -0.17 -1.19 7.14
C ARG A 43 1.19 -1.35 6.50
N ILE A 44 1.94 -0.26 6.45
CA ILE A 44 3.31 -0.24 5.95
C ILE A 44 4.26 -0.34 7.13
N VAL A 45 5.06 -1.39 7.19
CA VAL A 45 6.09 -1.58 8.23
C VAL A 45 7.39 -0.97 7.71
N LEU A 46 7.85 0.12 8.32
CA LEU A 46 9.13 0.77 8.01
C LEU A 46 10.32 0.09 8.70
N GLY A 47 10.06 -0.67 9.75
CA GLY A 47 11.10 -1.42 10.48
C GLY A 47 12.05 -0.52 11.27
N PRO A 48 13.32 -0.94 11.47
CA PRO A 48 14.28 -0.22 12.32
C PRO A 48 14.76 1.11 11.70
N GLY A 49 14.62 1.29 10.38
CA GLY A 49 14.96 2.53 9.68
C GLY A 49 13.94 3.66 9.84
N ALA A 50 12.83 3.44 10.56
CA ALA A 50 11.77 4.44 10.72
C ALA A 50 12.25 5.82 11.19
N PRO A 51 13.18 5.98 12.16
CA PRO A 51 13.62 7.31 12.61
C PRO A 51 14.26 8.18 11.53
N GLU A 52 14.79 7.58 10.46
CA GLU A 52 15.44 8.31 9.35
C GLU A 52 14.44 8.80 8.30
N VAL A 53 13.19 8.33 8.34
CA VAL A 53 12.15 8.64 7.36
C VAL A 53 11.56 10.03 7.60
N THR A 54 11.55 10.84 6.55
CA THR A 54 11.00 12.22 6.55
C THR A 54 9.73 12.32 5.70
N ALA A 55 9.56 11.47 4.69
CA ALA A 55 8.28 11.34 4.00
C ALA A 55 8.05 9.92 3.46
N VAL A 56 6.78 9.56 3.35
CA VAL A 56 6.31 8.34 2.68
C VAL A 56 5.23 8.74 1.69
N GLU A 57 5.46 8.46 0.42
CA GLU A 57 4.52 8.66 -0.67
C GLU A 57 4.04 7.28 -1.15
N LEU A 58 2.73 7.11 -1.21
CA LEU A 58 2.05 5.89 -1.62
C LEU A 58 1.27 6.17 -2.88
N GLN A 59 1.48 5.39 -3.93
CA GLN A 59 0.68 5.43 -5.15
C GLN A 59 0.12 4.05 -5.44
N TYR A 60 -1.21 3.97 -5.58
CA TYR A 60 -1.94 2.77 -5.95
C TYR A 60 -2.21 2.84 -7.46
N VAL A 61 -1.61 1.92 -8.22
CA VAL A 61 -1.72 1.88 -9.68
C VAL A 61 -2.47 0.63 -10.11
N ALA A 62 -3.56 0.79 -10.85
CA ALA A 62 -4.30 -0.28 -11.53
C ALA A 62 -4.39 0.06 -13.02
N ASP A 63 -4.22 -0.93 -13.90
CA ASP A 63 -4.30 -0.74 -15.36
C ASP A 63 -3.46 0.44 -15.90
N ASP A 64 -2.24 0.60 -15.34
CA ASP A 64 -1.30 1.70 -15.62
C ASP A 64 -1.81 3.11 -15.25
N GLU A 65 -2.95 3.24 -14.58
CA GLU A 65 -3.51 4.49 -14.09
C GLU A 65 -3.36 4.63 -12.56
N ILE A 66 -3.05 5.84 -12.10
CA ILE A 66 -2.97 6.16 -10.68
C ILE A 66 -4.39 6.28 -10.12
N MET A 67 -4.78 5.30 -9.30
CA MET A 67 -6.10 5.22 -8.68
C MET A 67 -6.17 6.06 -7.41
N ARG A 68 -5.07 6.09 -6.65
CA ARG A 68 -4.98 6.86 -5.40
C ARG A 68 -3.53 7.22 -5.10
N GLU A 69 -3.34 8.40 -4.56
CA GLU A 69 -2.06 8.87 -4.04
C GLU A 69 -2.23 9.36 -2.60
N ALA A 70 -1.23 9.12 -1.77
CA ALA A 70 -1.16 9.66 -0.41
C ALA A 70 0.29 9.99 -0.07
N ARG A 71 0.52 11.22 0.40
CA ARG A 71 1.83 11.65 0.91
C ARG A 71 1.72 11.95 2.39
N MET A 72 2.62 11.36 3.17
CA MET A 72 2.73 11.56 4.61
C MET A 72 4.12 12.09 4.91
N THR A 73 4.19 13.20 5.62
CA THR A 73 5.45 13.85 5.99
C THR A 73 5.62 13.78 7.50
N TYR A 74 6.85 13.56 7.92
CA TYR A 74 7.21 13.40 9.31
C TYR A 74 8.39 14.30 9.65
N GLU A 75 8.36 14.84 10.86
CA GLU A 75 9.54 15.44 11.47
C GLU A 75 10.61 14.36 11.66
N ALA A 76 11.88 14.76 11.57
CA ALA A 76 12.98 13.81 11.63
C ALA A 76 13.01 13.08 13.00
N GLY A 77 13.12 11.75 12.98
CA GLY A 77 13.03 10.92 14.19
C GLY A 77 11.61 10.70 14.73
N ARG A 78 10.56 11.24 14.08
CA ARG A 78 9.16 11.13 14.53
C ARG A 78 8.30 10.21 13.68
N ALA A 79 8.81 9.67 12.57
CA ALA A 79 8.08 8.72 11.77
C ALA A 79 7.80 7.41 12.56
N PRO A 80 6.56 6.90 12.54
CA PRO A 80 6.20 5.70 13.28
C PRO A 80 6.81 4.45 12.61
N ARG A 81 7.05 3.38 13.39
CA ARG A 81 7.54 2.11 12.81
C ARG A 81 6.54 1.43 11.88
N VAL A 82 5.26 1.71 12.08
CA VAL A 82 4.16 1.22 11.26
C VAL A 82 3.30 2.41 10.86
N VAL A 83 3.19 2.64 9.56
CA VAL A 83 2.31 3.66 8.97
C VAL A 83 1.01 2.96 8.59
N ALA A 84 -0.10 3.38 9.19
CA ALA A 84 -1.43 2.93 8.81
C ALA A 84 -2.02 3.92 7.80
N HIS A 85 -2.60 3.39 6.72
CA HIS A 85 -3.29 4.17 5.71
C HIS A 85 -4.56 3.43 5.29
N ASP A 86 -5.67 4.16 5.22
CA ASP A 86 -6.98 3.58 4.92
C ASP A 86 -7.51 4.06 3.56
N PRO A 87 -7.03 3.53 2.43
CA PRO A 87 -7.49 3.97 1.12
C PRO A 87 -8.90 3.44 0.84
N GLN A 88 -9.75 4.29 0.27
CA GLN A 88 -11.03 3.88 -0.29
C GLN A 88 -10.82 3.45 -1.74
N LEU A 89 -10.67 2.14 -1.95
CA LEU A 89 -10.43 1.56 -3.26
C LEU A 89 -11.37 0.36 -3.47
N PRO A 90 -11.84 0.12 -4.72
CA PRO A 90 -12.51 -1.12 -5.06
C PRO A 90 -11.64 -2.34 -4.76
N ASP A 91 -12.28 -3.50 -4.65
CA ASP A 91 -11.56 -4.76 -4.53
C ASP A 91 -10.88 -5.08 -5.87
N GLY A 92 -9.63 -5.51 -5.84
CA GLY A 92 -8.84 -5.75 -7.05
C GLY A 92 -7.34 -5.89 -6.82
N GLU A 93 -6.62 -6.06 -7.93
CA GLU A 93 -5.16 -6.13 -7.97
C GLU A 93 -4.57 -4.75 -8.21
N TYR A 94 -3.61 -4.34 -7.37
CA TYR A 94 -2.96 -3.05 -7.45
C TYR A 94 -1.44 -3.20 -7.39
N ARG A 95 -0.74 -2.31 -8.09
CA ARG A 95 0.68 -2.05 -7.85
C ARG A 95 0.81 -0.88 -6.89
N LEU A 96 1.25 -1.18 -5.68
CA LEU A 96 1.59 -0.19 -4.67
C LEU A 96 3.03 0.26 -4.89
N LYS A 97 3.21 1.50 -5.35
CA LYS A 97 4.50 2.18 -5.38
C LYS A 97 4.66 2.97 -4.09
N ILE A 98 5.79 2.80 -3.44
CA ILE A 98 6.11 3.39 -2.16
C ILE A 98 7.44 4.11 -2.33
N ASP A 99 7.40 5.43 -2.28
CA ASP A 99 8.59 6.25 -2.21
C ASP A 99 8.80 6.69 -0.76
N VAL A 100 9.97 6.37 -0.24
CA VAL A 100 10.39 6.73 1.12
C VAL A 100 11.52 7.73 1.00
N ASP A 101 11.27 8.95 1.45
CA ASP A 101 12.30 9.97 1.63
C ASP A 101 12.93 9.76 3.01
N THR A 102 14.26 9.57 3.04
CA THR A 102 15.07 9.53 4.25
C THR A 102 16.05 10.69 4.27
N ARG A 103 16.76 10.87 5.39
CA ARG A 103 17.88 11.84 5.47
C ARG A 103 19.01 11.56 4.47
N GLU A 104 19.20 10.31 4.08
CA GLU A 104 20.28 9.87 3.18
C GLU A 104 19.87 9.91 1.70
N GLY A 105 18.57 9.91 1.41
CA GLY A 105 18.06 9.97 0.05
C GLY A 105 16.66 9.39 -0.11
N ARG A 106 16.19 9.31 -1.35
CA ARG A 106 14.89 8.72 -1.71
C ARG A 106 15.05 7.26 -2.11
N ARG A 107 14.15 6.40 -1.64
CA ARG A 107 14.06 4.98 -2.01
C ARG A 107 12.68 4.63 -2.52
N ALA A 108 12.60 4.11 -3.74
CA ALA A 108 11.38 3.58 -4.33
C ALA A 108 11.27 2.06 -4.10
N VAL A 109 10.08 1.59 -3.74
CA VAL A 109 9.73 0.16 -3.63
C VAL A 109 8.39 -0.06 -4.31
N GLU A 110 8.30 -1.05 -5.19
CA GLU A 110 7.05 -1.44 -5.83
C GLU A 110 6.63 -2.84 -5.37
N ARG A 111 5.35 -3.00 -5.01
CA ARG A 111 4.76 -4.28 -4.59
C ARG A 111 3.39 -4.47 -5.23
N ARG A 112 3.10 -5.71 -5.65
CA ARG A 112 1.75 -6.10 -6.04
C ARG A 112 0.96 -6.46 -4.79
N VAL A 113 -0.25 -5.93 -4.66
CA VAL A 113 -1.14 -6.14 -3.53
C VAL A 113 -2.56 -6.39 -4.04
N THR A 114 -3.21 -7.41 -3.48
CA THR A 114 -4.63 -7.69 -3.70
C THR A 114 -5.43 -7.02 -2.58
N LEU A 115 -6.36 -6.14 -2.93
CA LEU A 115 -7.30 -5.50 -2.00
C LEU A 115 -8.65 -6.21 -2.08
N GLY A 116 -9.22 -6.58 -0.94
CA GLY A 116 -10.44 -7.41 -0.88
C GLY A 116 -11.38 -7.10 0.28
N GLY A 117 -11.21 -5.94 0.93
CA GLY A 117 -11.97 -5.56 2.12
C GLY A 117 -11.37 -6.20 3.38
N GLY A 118 -10.22 -5.69 3.82
CA GLY A 118 -9.51 -6.22 4.99
C GLY A 118 -8.24 -5.46 5.34
N THR A 119 -7.40 -6.06 6.18
CA THR A 119 -6.08 -5.53 6.53
C THR A 119 -4.99 -6.17 5.68
N THR A 120 -4.24 -5.35 4.93
CA THR A 120 -3.08 -5.77 4.16
C THR A 120 -1.81 -5.19 4.78
N GLN A 121 -0.84 -6.04 5.10
CA GLN A 121 0.44 -5.61 5.66
C GLN A 121 1.53 -5.70 4.59
N VAL A 122 2.29 -4.62 4.43
CA VAL A 122 3.42 -4.53 3.51
C VAL A 122 4.68 -4.26 4.33
N ASP A 123 5.62 -5.20 4.27
CA ASP A 123 6.92 -5.06 4.93
C ASP A 123 7.94 -4.42 3.99
N LEU A 124 8.36 -3.21 4.35
CA LEU A 124 9.51 -2.55 3.77
C LEU A 124 10.68 -2.91 4.67
N ALA A 125 11.36 -4.03 4.38
CA ALA A 125 12.59 -4.41 5.07
C ALA A 125 13.70 -3.37 4.78
N LEU A 126 13.58 -2.18 5.36
CA LEU A 126 14.58 -1.14 5.32
C LEU A 126 15.72 -1.63 6.22
N PRO A 127 16.93 -1.90 5.66
CA PRO A 127 18.06 -2.26 6.47
C PRO A 127 18.32 -1.10 7.44
N ALA A 128 18.57 -1.42 8.70
CA ALA A 128 19.11 -0.42 9.62
C ALA A 128 20.42 0.08 9.00
N VAL A 129 20.56 1.39 8.82
CA VAL A 129 21.85 1.96 8.47
C VAL A 129 22.82 1.52 9.56
N PRO A 130 23.94 0.84 9.21
CA PRO A 130 24.96 0.57 10.20
C PRO A 130 25.42 1.93 10.71
N SER A 131 25.13 2.23 11.99
CA SER A 131 25.75 3.35 12.67
C SER A 131 27.24 3.18 12.42
N ALA A 132 27.85 4.11 11.66
CA ALA A 132 29.26 4.03 11.35
C ALA A 132 30.00 3.71 12.65
N PRO A 133 30.88 2.69 12.69
CA PRO A 133 31.67 2.44 13.89
C PRO A 133 32.33 3.77 14.25
N LEU A 134 32.21 4.19 15.51
CA LEU A 134 33.01 5.29 16.02
C LEU A 134 34.45 5.06 15.52
N PRO A 135 35.14 6.08 15.00
CA PRO A 135 36.56 5.93 14.73
C PRO A 135 37.24 5.58 16.06
N ASP A 136 37.58 4.29 16.25
CA ASP A 136 38.37 3.73 17.36
C ASP A 136 39.84 4.23 17.33
N GLY A 137 40.05 5.42 16.82
CA GLY A 137 41.36 6.01 16.56
C GLY A 137 41.34 7.51 16.80
N ALA A 138 40.91 7.94 17.99
CA ALA A 138 41.48 9.16 18.53
C ALA A 138 42.97 8.85 18.80
N PRO A 139 43.93 9.49 18.11
CA PRO A 139 45.33 9.36 18.50
C PRO A 139 45.43 9.95 19.91
N SER A 140 45.68 9.06 20.86
CA SER A 140 46.07 9.41 22.23
C SER A 140 47.26 10.36 22.14
N SER A 141 46.95 11.65 22.23
CA SER A 141 47.92 12.71 22.40
C SER A 141 48.52 12.53 23.80
N ALA A 142 49.71 11.96 23.86
CA ALA A 142 50.53 11.82 25.05
C ALA A 142 51.93 12.40 24.74
N PRO A 143 52.70 12.85 25.74
CA PRO A 143 53.12 14.23 25.82
C PRO A 143 54.53 14.48 25.29
N SER A 144 54.76 15.75 24.96
CA SER A 144 56.04 16.41 24.74
C SER A 144 57.18 15.87 25.63
N THR A 145 58.14 15.18 25.02
CA THR A 145 59.46 14.94 25.61
C THR A 145 60.37 16.11 25.23
N ALA A 146 60.82 16.83 26.25
CA ALA A 146 61.67 18.01 26.17
C ALA A 146 63.02 17.74 25.45
N PRO A 147 63.67 18.77 24.88
CA PRO A 147 64.98 18.65 24.27
C PRO A 147 66.07 18.51 25.35
N SER A 148 66.83 17.42 25.32
CA SER A 148 68.05 17.29 26.13
C SER A 148 69.16 18.15 25.52
N TRP A 149 69.41 19.31 26.12
CA TRP A 149 70.53 20.19 25.82
C TRP A 149 71.84 19.58 26.37
N ASN A 150 72.88 19.50 25.53
CA ASN A 150 74.22 19.05 25.92
C ASN A 150 75.16 20.27 25.92
N PRO A 151 75.60 20.76 27.09
CA PRO A 151 76.65 21.78 27.18
C PRO A 151 78.06 21.15 27.05
N PRO A 152 79.10 21.97 26.81
CA PRO A 152 80.32 21.59 26.08
C PRO A 152 81.30 20.69 26.84
#